data_AF-U1MZA6-F1
#
_entry.id   AF-U1MZA6-F1
#
_cell.length_a   1.000
_cell.length_b   1.000
_cell.length_c   1.000
_cell.angle_alpha   90.00
_cell.angle_beta   90.00
_cell.angle_gamma   90.00
#
_symmetry.space_group_name_H-M   'P 1'
#
loop_
_entity.id
_entity.type
_entity.pdbx_description
1 polymer ?
#
loop_
_entity_poly.entity_id
_entity_poly.type
_entity_poly.pdbx_seq_one_letter_code
_entity_poly.pdbx_strand_id
1 'polypeptide(L)'
;MSAAESTGPYFIGADFARVEGWTVIVVLDAEGRIVAFKRLQQATWTRIQQTVERFADTYTPNAIALDATRDNKIVQDLEDGGYFVDPVRFSPSNKRTLVENLITDLEAGRITIPESANTLINEVEVYESRTSERGRVRYTAPSGFHDDCVDALALAVSAEDPTPRTIPSTL
;
A
#
# COMPACT_ATOMS: atom_id res chain seq x y z
N MET A 1 -13.49 -4.09 -9.33
CA MET A 1 -14.46 -5.08 -8.82
C MET A 1 -15.22 -4.42 -7.67
N SER A 2 -16.44 -4.85 -7.37
CA SER A 2 -17.14 -4.35 -6.18
C SER A 2 -16.73 -5.15 -4.94
N ALA A 3 -16.87 -4.57 -3.73
CA ALA A 3 -16.58 -5.28 -2.48
C ALA A 3 -17.43 -6.57 -2.30
N ALA A 4 -18.58 -6.66 -2.97
CA ALA A 4 -19.44 -7.84 -2.98
C ALA A 4 -18.86 -9.02 -3.77
N GLU A 5 -17.87 -8.77 -4.63
CA GLU A 5 -17.23 -9.78 -5.50
C GLU A 5 -15.82 -10.16 -5.00
N SER A 6 -15.45 -9.73 -3.79
CA SER A 6 -14.14 -9.96 -3.17
C SER A 6 -14.23 -10.59 -1.79
N THR A 7 -13.10 -11.11 -1.30
CA THR A 7 -13.04 -11.89 -0.05
C THR A 7 -12.16 -11.19 0.99
N GLY A 8 -12.71 -10.88 2.16
CA GLY A 8 -11.92 -10.31 3.27
C GLY A 8 -11.05 -11.37 3.99
N PRO A 9 -10.09 -10.96 4.84
CA PRO A 9 -9.77 -9.58 5.20
C PRO A 9 -9.18 -8.78 4.03
N TYR A 10 -9.21 -7.45 4.17
CA TYR A 10 -8.70 -6.52 3.18
C TYR A 10 -7.48 -5.77 3.69
N PHE A 11 -6.57 -5.42 2.78
CA PHE A 11 -5.32 -4.75 3.11
C PHE A 11 -5.21 -3.47 2.29
N ILE A 12 -5.22 -2.34 2.97
CA ILE A 12 -5.21 -1.02 2.37
C ILE A 12 -3.80 -0.45 2.47
N GLY A 13 -3.17 -0.20 1.32
CA GLY A 13 -1.90 0.50 1.23
C GLY A 13 -2.11 1.92 0.76
N ALA A 14 -1.55 2.92 1.45
CA ALA A 14 -1.68 4.32 1.09
C ALA A 14 -0.33 5.07 1.12
N ASP A 15 0.17 5.45 -0.06
CA ASP A 15 1.35 6.31 -0.22
C ASP A 15 0.93 7.76 -0.45
N PHE A 16 1.55 8.71 0.27
CA PHE A 16 1.10 10.10 0.34
C PHE A 16 2.07 11.07 -0.36
N ALA A 17 1.58 11.73 -1.41
CA ALA A 17 2.29 12.82 -2.10
C ALA A 17 1.49 14.13 -2.09
N ARG A 18 2.18 15.28 -1.99
CA ARG A 18 1.53 16.61 -1.80
C ARG A 18 1.68 17.58 -2.98
N VAL A 19 2.90 17.83 -3.45
CA VAL A 19 3.20 18.88 -4.45
C VAL A 19 3.68 18.28 -5.77
N GLU A 20 4.57 17.31 -5.68
CA GLU A 20 5.06 16.51 -6.79
C GLU A 20 4.71 15.04 -6.51
N GLY A 21 4.35 14.28 -7.54
CA GLY A 21 3.91 12.88 -7.41
C GLY A 21 2.40 12.69 -7.22
N TRP A 22 2.02 11.46 -6.92
CA TRP A 22 0.64 11.02 -6.75
C TRP A 22 0.44 10.41 -5.37
N THR A 23 -0.61 10.82 -4.66
CA THR A 23 -1.11 10.00 -3.55
C THR A 23 -1.79 8.78 -4.16
N VAL A 24 -1.39 7.58 -3.76
CA VAL A 24 -1.92 6.33 -4.30
C VAL A 24 -2.46 5.46 -3.17
N ILE A 25 -3.65 4.90 -3.39
CA ILE A 25 -4.31 4.00 -2.45
C ILE A 25 -4.68 2.72 -3.20
N VAL A 26 -4.23 1.59 -2.66
CA VAL A 26 -4.47 0.23 -3.17
C VAL A 26 -5.22 -0.55 -2.11
N VAL A 27 -6.20 -1.37 -2.52
CA VAL A 27 -6.87 -2.33 -1.64
C VAL A 27 -6.69 -3.72 -2.22
N LEU A 28 -6.05 -4.60 -1.44
CA LEU A 28 -5.97 -6.03 -1.70
C LEU A 28 -7.07 -6.77 -0.93
N ASP A 29 -7.59 -7.83 -1.52
CA ASP A 29 -8.41 -8.81 -0.82
C ASP A 29 -7.55 -9.98 -0.30
N ALA A 30 -8.17 -10.95 0.39
CA ALA A 30 -7.48 -12.09 0.99
C ALA A 30 -6.82 -13.04 -0.02
N GLU A 31 -7.20 -12.94 -1.31
CA GLU A 31 -6.61 -13.70 -2.40
C GLU A 31 -5.48 -12.92 -3.09
N GLY A 32 -5.13 -11.73 -2.58
CA GLY A 32 -4.12 -10.84 -3.14
C GLY A 32 -4.54 -10.16 -4.44
N ARG A 33 -5.84 -10.07 -4.73
CA ARG A 33 -6.35 -9.34 -5.89
C ARG A 33 -6.52 -7.87 -5.54
N ILE A 34 -6.10 -6.97 -6.43
CA ILE A 34 -6.40 -5.54 -6.26
C ILE A 34 -7.87 -5.30 -6.59
N VAL A 35 -8.66 -5.00 -5.56
CA VAL A 35 -10.11 -4.80 -5.66
C VAL A 35 -10.50 -3.33 -5.75
N ALA A 36 -9.67 -2.44 -5.22
CA ALA A 36 -9.77 -1.00 -5.44
C ALA A 36 -8.39 -0.35 -5.64
N PHE A 37 -8.38 0.68 -6.48
CA PHE A 37 -7.19 1.45 -6.82
C PHE A 37 -7.58 2.92 -7.03
N LYS A 38 -6.88 3.84 -6.37
CA LYS A 38 -7.12 5.28 -6.51
C LYS A 38 -5.80 6.04 -6.56
N ARG A 39 -5.71 6.95 -7.53
CA ARG A 39 -4.65 7.95 -7.60
C ARG A 39 -5.24 9.34 -7.42
N LEU A 40 -4.56 10.18 -6.66
CA LEU A 40 -4.93 11.57 -6.37
C LEU A 40 -3.70 12.45 -6.60
N GLN A 41 -3.84 13.49 -7.41
CA GLN A 41 -2.79 14.48 -7.63
C GLN A 41 -3.23 15.82 -7.04
N GLN A 42 -2.30 16.52 -6.37
CA GLN A 42 -2.54 17.84 -5.78
C GLN A 42 -3.79 17.88 -4.87
N ALA A 43 -4.08 16.79 -4.18
CA ALA A 43 -5.21 16.69 -3.28
C ALA A 43 -4.91 17.32 -1.91
N THR A 44 -5.94 17.88 -1.29
CA THR A 44 -5.85 18.34 0.10
C THR A 44 -5.75 17.16 1.05
N TRP A 45 -5.12 17.34 2.22
CA TRP A 45 -5.06 16.31 3.26
C TRP A 45 -6.45 15.77 3.64
N THR A 46 -7.44 16.66 3.79
CA THR A 46 -8.83 16.26 4.04
C THR A 46 -9.39 15.33 2.96
N ARG A 47 -9.11 15.60 1.68
CA ARG A 47 -9.57 14.75 0.57
C ARG A 47 -8.87 13.39 0.54
N ILE A 48 -7.58 13.36 0.89
CA ILE A 48 -6.81 12.12 1.01
C ILE A 48 -7.41 11.28 2.14
N GLN A 49 -7.55 11.85 3.34
CA GLN A 49 -8.12 11.19 4.50
C GLN A 49 -9.53 10.62 4.21
N GLN A 50 -10.45 11.45 3.71
CA GLN A 50 -11.81 11.01 3.33
C GLN A 50 -11.83 9.89 2.27
N THR A 51 -10.77 9.77 1.48
CA THR A 51 -10.64 8.69 0.50
C THR A 51 -10.19 7.40 1.16
N VAL A 52 -9.24 7.46 2.10
CA VAL A 52 -8.79 6.33 2.90
C VAL A 52 -9.95 5.81 3.76
N GLU A 53 -10.62 6.68 4.51
CA GLU A 53 -11.79 6.35 5.36
C GLU A 53 -12.88 5.64 4.53
N ARG A 54 -13.25 6.21 3.38
CA ARG A 54 -14.26 5.59 2.50
C ARG A 54 -13.86 4.17 2.06
N PHE A 55 -12.59 3.93 1.76
CA PHE A 55 -12.15 2.57 1.39
C PHE A 55 -12.16 1.65 2.61
N ALA A 56 -11.68 2.10 3.76
CA ALA A 56 -11.74 1.34 5.00
C ALA A 56 -13.18 0.96 5.38
N ASP A 57 -14.13 1.89 5.25
CA ASP A 57 -15.56 1.64 5.54
C ASP A 57 -16.18 0.67 4.52
N THR A 58 -15.72 0.70 3.27
CA THR A 58 -16.26 -0.15 2.19
C THR A 58 -15.75 -1.58 2.28
N TYR A 59 -14.48 -1.78 2.64
CA TYR A 59 -13.79 -3.06 2.61
C TYR A 59 -13.50 -3.51 4.04
N THR A 60 -14.39 -4.30 4.65
CA THR A 60 -14.25 -4.74 6.05
C THR A 60 -14.27 -6.27 6.17
N PRO A 61 -13.54 -6.86 7.16
CA PRO A 61 -12.53 -6.22 8.02
C PRO A 61 -11.27 -5.83 7.25
N ASN A 62 -10.55 -4.80 7.69
CA ASN A 62 -9.33 -4.32 7.03
C ASN A 62 -8.22 -3.86 7.99
N ALA A 63 -7.00 -3.81 7.45
CA ALA A 63 -5.86 -3.09 7.98
C ALA A 63 -5.42 -1.99 7.01
N ILE A 64 -4.92 -0.86 7.54
CA ILE A 64 -4.47 0.29 6.75
C ILE A 64 -2.98 0.53 6.98
N ALA A 65 -2.15 0.06 6.06
CA ALA A 65 -0.73 0.44 6.01
C ALA A 65 -0.55 1.74 5.20
N LEU A 66 0.07 2.75 5.80
CA LEU A 66 0.21 4.06 5.16
C LEU A 66 1.60 4.68 5.35
N ASP A 67 2.00 5.57 4.43
CA ASP A 67 3.23 6.34 4.57
C ASP A 67 3.15 7.37 5.71
N ALA A 68 3.88 7.09 6.78
CA ALA A 68 4.05 7.94 7.95
C ALA A 68 5.43 8.62 8.00
N THR A 69 6.21 8.59 6.91
CA THR A 69 7.56 9.17 6.84
C THR A 69 7.54 10.65 7.19
N ARG A 70 6.58 11.38 6.63
CA ARG A 70 6.35 12.79 6.94
C ARG A 70 5.30 12.89 8.04
N ASP A 71 5.56 13.79 8.97
CA ASP A 71 4.57 14.13 10.00
C ASP A 71 3.29 14.67 9.31
N ASN A 72 2.21 13.93 9.47
CA ASN A 72 0.90 14.27 8.94
C ASN A 72 -0.16 13.79 9.94
N LYS A 73 -1.24 14.57 10.06
CA LYS A 73 -2.27 14.31 11.06
C LYS A 73 -3.18 13.13 10.69
N ILE A 74 -3.14 12.64 9.45
CA ILE A 74 -4.05 11.59 8.97
C ILE A 74 -3.89 10.31 9.80
N VAL A 75 -2.67 9.96 10.20
CA VAL A 75 -2.43 8.77 11.06
C VAL A 75 -3.24 8.87 12.35
N GLN A 76 -3.06 9.97 13.09
CA GLN A 76 -3.76 10.20 14.35
C GLN A 76 -5.28 10.27 14.15
N ASP A 77 -5.74 10.96 13.10
CA ASP A 77 -7.17 11.10 12.84
C ASP A 77 -7.84 9.75 12.50
N LEU A 78 -7.14 8.85 11.79
CA LEU A 78 -7.63 7.50 11.52
C LEU A 78 -7.62 6.62 12.79
N GLU A 79 -6.56 6.68 13.59
CA GLU A 79 -6.50 5.98 14.88
C GLU A 79 -7.61 6.43 15.84
N ASP A 80 -7.81 7.75 15.98
CA ASP A 80 -8.89 8.34 16.78
C ASP A 80 -10.28 7.98 16.25
N GLY A 81 -10.39 7.75 14.93
CA GLY A 81 -11.59 7.23 14.26
C GLY A 81 -11.87 5.75 14.49
N GLY A 82 -10.96 5.01 15.15
CA GLY A 82 -11.10 3.59 15.46
C GLY A 82 -10.70 2.66 14.31
N TYR A 83 -10.00 3.16 13.30
CA TYR A 83 -9.47 2.33 12.22
C TYR A 83 -8.24 1.53 12.69
N PHE A 84 -8.04 0.34 12.13
CA PHE A 84 -6.84 -0.46 12.37
C PHE A 84 -5.71 0.00 11.45
N VAL A 85 -4.85 0.87 11.98
CA VAL A 85 -3.79 1.56 11.23
C VAL A 85 -2.42 0.98 11.55
N ASP A 86 -1.62 0.74 10.51
CA ASP A 86 -0.22 0.30 10.57
C ASP A 86 0.68 1.37 9.91
N PRO A 87 1.14 2.37 10.69
CA PRO A 87 1.92 3.47 10.13
C PRO A 87 3.35 3.04 9.77
N VAL A 88 3.73 3.19 8.49
CA VAL A 88 5.04 2.80 7.98
C VAL A 88 5.90 4.02 7.68
N ARG A 89 7.07 4.12 8.35
CA ARG A 89 8.06 5.18 8.07
C ARG A 89 9.10 4.69 7.08
N PHE A 90 9.11 5.17 5.85
CA PHE A 90 10.12 4.79 4.86
C PHE A 90 11.54 5.23 5.27
N SER A 91 12.44 4.28 5.09
CA SER A 91 13.90 4.39 5.15
C SER A 91 14.46 3.58 3.99
N PRO A 92 15.70 3.81 3.52
CA PRO A 92 16.18 3.04 2.38
C PRO A 92 16.38 1.54 2.70
N SER A 93 16.44 1.15 3.99
CA SER A 93 16.47 -0.27 4.40
C SER A 93 15.08 -0.89 4.41
N ASN A 94 14.07 -0.25 5.00
CA ASN A 94 12.73 -0.86 5.01
C ASN A 94 12.04 -0.78 3.64
N LYS A 95 12.27 0.28 2.83
CA LYS A 95 11.76 0.35 1.46
C LYS A 95 12.28 -0.81 0.64
N ARG A 96 13.56 -1.15 0.83
CA ARG A 96 14.15 -2.35 0.22
C ARG A 96 13.40 -3.62 0.65
N THR A 97 13.18 -3.83 1.95
CA THR A 97 12.44 -5.00 2.45
C THR A 97 11.01 -5.08 1.92
N LEU A 98 10.28 -3.96 1.92
CA LEU A 98 8.91 -3.88 1.39
C LEU A 98 8.86 -4.27 -0.09
N VAL A 99 9.79 -3.74 -0.90
CA VAL A 99 9.88 -4.06 -2.32
C VAL A 99 10.32 -5.50 -2.56
N GLU A 100 11.29 -6.04 -1.80
CA GLU A 100 11.72 -7.44 -1.92
C GLU A 100 10.58 -8.42 -1.58
N ASN A 101 9.76 -8.10 -0.57
CA ASN A 101 8.56 -8.88 -0.25
C ASN A 101 7.53 -8.80 -1.39
N LEU A 102 7.28 -7.60 -1.92
CA LEU A 102 6.38 -7.42 -3.06
C LEU A 102 6.84 -8.21 -4.30
N ILE A 103 8.12 -8.17 -4.63
CA ILE A 103 8.70 -8.96 -5.73
C ILE A 103 8.44 -10.45 -5.49
N THR A 104 8.71 -10.94 -4.27
CA THR A 104 8.52 -12.34 -3.91
C THR A 104 7.06 -12.79 -4.04
N ASP A 105 6.10 -11.90 -3.75
CA ASP A 105 4.67 -12.16 -3.88
C ASP A 105 4.20 -12.12 -5.34
N LEU A 106 4.70 -11.18 -6.14
CA LEU A 106 4.41 -11.09 -7.57
C LEU A 106 4.96 -12.31 -8.32
N GLU A 107 6.21 -12.70 -8.08
CA GLU A 107 6.84 -13.86 -8.72
C GLU A 107 6.14 -15.18 -8.36
N ALA A 108 5.59 -15.27 -7.15
CA ALA A 108 4.82 -16.43 -6.71
C ALA A 108 3.36 -16.42 -7.20
N GLY A 109 2.93 -15.39 -7.93
CA GLY A 109 1.54 -15.23 -8.38
C GLY A 109 0.55 -15.00 -7.24
N ARG A 110 1.01 -14.51 -6.08
CA ARG A 110 0.16 -14.18 -4.93
C ARG A 110 -0.56 -12.84 -5.09
N ILE A 111 -0.12 -11.99 -6.00
CA ILE A 111 -0.74 -10.69 -6.26
C ILE A 111 -1.28 -10.64 -7.68
N THR A 112 -2.55 -10.26 -7.83
CA THR A 112 -3.20 -10.06 -9.12
C THR A 112 -3.50 -8.59 -9.34
N ILE A 113 -2.82 -8.00 -10.33
CA ILE A 113 -3.03 -6.61 -10.75
C ILE A 113 -4.04 -6.61 -11.92
N PRO A 114 -5.20 -5.93 -11.81
CA PRO A 114 -6.17 -5.87 -12.89
C PRO A 114 -5.63 -5.01 -14.04
N GLU A 115 -5.94 -5.39 -15.28
CA GLU A 115 -5.56 -4.64 -16.49
C GLU A 115 -6.01 -3.17 -16.46
N SER A 116 -7.09 -2.86 -15.73
CA SER A 116 -7.55 -1.48 -15.56
C SER A 116 -6.59 -0.60 -14.75
N ALA A 117 -5.66 -1.20 -14.00
CA ALA A 117 -4.62 -0.50 -13.23
C ALA A 117 -3.34 -0.27 -14.06
N ASN A 118 -3.49 0.14 -15.31
CA ASN A 118 -2.40 0.35 -16.28
C ASN A 118 -1.20 1.16 -15.75
N THR A 119 -1.43 2.20 -14.93
CA THR A 119 -0.30 2.97 -14.36
C THR A 119 0.51 2.14 -13.37
N LEU A 120 -0.15 1.38 -12.50
CA LEU A 120 0.54 0.50 -11.56
C LEU A 120 1.32 -0.59 -12.31
N ILE A 121 0.74 -1.18 -13.36
CA ILE A 121 1.42 -2.16 -14.21
C ILE A 121 2.70 -1.54 -14.79
N ASN A 122 2.59 -0.36 -15.42
CA ASN A 122 3.75 0.33 -16.00
C ASN A 122 4.82 0.63 -14.95
N GLU A 123 4.45 1.20 -13.78
CA GLU A 123 5.40 1.49 -12.72
C GLU A 123 6.12 0.22 -12.20
N VAL A 124 5.40 -0.90 -12.07
CA VAL A 124 6.01 -2.21 -11.71
C VAL A 124 6.97 -2.70 -12.80
N GLU A 125 6.59 -2.61 -14.08
CA GLU A 125 7.39 -3.08 -15.21
C GLU A 125 8.70 -2.31 -15.37
N VAL A 126 8.71 -1.01 -15.09
CA VAL A 126 9.90 -0.16 -15.23
C VAL A 126 10.72 -0.05 -13.95
N TYR A 127 10.29 -0.63 -12.83
CA TYR A 127 10.97 -0.47 -11.54
C TYR A 127 12.36 -1.13 -11.55
N GLU A 128 13.41 -0.38 -11.20
CA GLU A 128 14.79 -0.84 -11.35
C GLU A 128 15.47 -1.09 -10.00
N SER A 129 16.34 -2.09 -9.95
CA SER A 129 17.35 -2.21 -8.89
C SER A 129 18.63 -1.46 -9.28
N ARG A 130 19.18 -0.69 -8.34
CA ARG A 130 20.45 0.02 -8.47
C ARG A 130 21.39 -0.37 -7.35
N THR A 131 22.58 -0.84 -7.71
CA THR A 131 23.63 -1.18 -6.75
C THR A 131 24.66 -0.07 -6.72
N SER A 132 24.87 0.53 -5.54
CA SER A 132 25.93 1.52 -5.34
C SER A 132 27.33 0.87 -5.38
N GLU A 133 28.37 1.69 -5.55
CA GLU A 133 29.78 1.25 -5.53
C GLU A 133 30.16 0.49 -4.24
N ARG A 134 29.45 0.74 -3.14
CA ARG A 134 29.64 0.06 -1.84
C ARG A 134 28.78 -1.20 -1.67
N GLY A 135 28.16 -1.69 -2.74
CA GLY A 135 27.33 -2.90 -2.76
C GLY A 135 25.92 -2.75 -2.17
N ARG A 136 25.51 -1.54 -1.80
CA ARG A 136 24.14 -1.32 -1.30
C ARG A 136 23.15 -1.26 -2.47
N VAL A 137 22.20 -2.18 -2.47
CA VAL A 137 21.06 -2.23 -3.40
C VAL A 137 19.98 -1.25 -2.96
N ARG A 138 19.38 -0.56 -3.92
CA ARG A 138 18.17 0.26 -3.78
C ARG A 138 17.23 -0.03 -4.94
N TYR A 139 15.94 0.07 -4.71
CA TYR A 139 14.93 -0.02 -5.76
C TYR A 139 14.33 1.36 -5.99
N THR A 140 14.15 1.74 -7.26
CA THR A 140 13.65 3.08 -7.63
C THR A 140 13.16 3.08 -9.08
N ALA A 141 12.24 4.00 -9.38
CA ALA A 141 11.84 4.24 -10.76
C ALA A 141 12.99 4.92 -11.55
N PRO A 142 13.12 4.63 -12.85
CA PRO A 142 14.05 5.31 -13.72
C PRO A 142 13.70 6.80 -13.85
N SER A 143 14.66 7.59 -14.32
CA SER A 143 14.46 9.03 -14.49
C SER A 143 13.25 9.33 -15.38
N GLY A 144 12.34 10.17 -14.89
CA GLY A 144 11.10 10.54 -15.61
C GLY A 144 9.89 9.67 -15.30
N PHE A 145 10.04 8.66 -14.42
CA PHE A 145 8.96 7.81 -13.94
C PHE A 145 8.70 8.02 -12.44
N HIS A 146 7.54 7.54 -11.99
CA HIS A 146 7.10 7.57 -10.59
C HIS A 146 7.14 6.17 -9.99
N ASP A 147 7.13 6.10 -8.66
CA ASP A 147 7.02 4.85 -7.91
C ASP A 147 5.93 4.85 -6.85
N ASP A 148 5.07 5.87 -6.85
CA ASP A 148 4.00 6.04 -5.88
C ASP A 148 3.03 4.84 -5.88
N CYS A 149 2.77 4.22 -7.04
CA CYS A 149 1.91 3.04 -7.13
C CYS A 149 2.59 1.79 -6.57
N VAL A 150 3.89 1.62 -6.82
CA VAL A 150 4.69 0.51 -6.29
C VAL A 150 4.77 0.61 -4.77
N ASP A 151 5.03 1.80 -4.23
CA ASP A 151 5.10 2.05 -2.80
C ASP A 151 3.74 1.76 -2.14
N ALA A 152 2.63 2.24 -2.70
CA ALA A 152 1.29 1.95 -2.18
C ALA A 152 0.95 0.44 -2.21
N LEU A 153 1.32 -0.27 -3.28
CA LEU A 153 1.11 -1.72 -3.35
C LEU A 153 1.99 -2.47 -2.32
N ALA A 154 3.25 -2.05 -2.15
CA ALA A 154 4.15 -2.65 -1.17
C ALA A 154 3.67 -2.42 0.26
N LEU A 155 3.08 -1.26 0.55
CA LEU A 155 2.40 -0.99 1.82
C LEU A 155 1.22 -1.94 2.03
N ALA A 156 0.35 -2.12 1.03
CA ALA A 156 -0.80 -3.03 1.13
C ALA A 156 -0.35 -4.48 1.41
N VAL A 157 0.71 -4.95 0.75
CA VAL A 157 1.30 -6.28 1.01
C VAL A 157 1.87 -6.42 2.42
N SER A 158 2.39 -5.33 2.98
CA SER A 158 3.01 -5.35 4.32
C SER A 158 2.04 -5.23 5.48
N ALA A 159 0.79 -4.83 5.22
CA ALA A 159 -0.18 -4.54 6.25
C ALA A 159 -0.43 -5.73 7.17
N GLU A 160 -0.57 -5.47 8.48
CA GLU A 160 -0.89 -6.50 9.46
C GLU A 160 -2.24 -7.19 9.16
N ASP A 161 -2.35 -8.47 9.53
CA ASP A 161 -3.63 -9.19 9.45
C ASP A 161 -4.62 -8.60 10.46
N PRO A 162 -5.76 -8.03 10.00
CA PRO A 162 -6.74 -7.42 10.90
C PRO A 162 -7.60 -8.46 11.64
N THR A 163 -7.42 -9.76 11.36
CA THR A 163 -8.11 -10.81 12.09
C THR A 163 -7.46 -11.04 13.46
N PRO A 164 -8.23 -11.06 14.57
CA PRO A 164 -7.68 -11.33 15.88
C PRO A 164 -6.99 -12.69 15.90
N ARG A 165 -5.73 -12.75 16.35
CA ARG A 165 -5.05 -14.04 16.62
C ARG A 165 -5.80 -14.76 17.73
N THR A 166 -6.62 -15.73 17.38
CA THR A 166 -7.25 -16.62 18.37
C THR A 166 -6.14 -17.46 18.99
N ILE A 167 -5.70 -17.12 20.20
CA ILE A 167 -4.82 -18.01 20.97
C ILE A 167 -5.67 -19.23 21.37
N PRO A 168 -5.31 -20.46 20.98
CA PRO A 168 -6.03 -21.64 21.42
C PRO A 168 -6.02 -21.68 22.94
N SER A 169 -7.20 -21.58 23.57
CA SER A 169 -7.34 -21.81 25.00
C SER A 169 -6.90 -23.24 25.26
N THR A 170 -5.69 -23.40 25.79
CA THR A 170 -5.20 -24.71 26.20
C THR A 170 -5.97 -25.08 27.46
N LEU A 171 -6.89 -26.04 27.34
CA LEU A 171 -7.54 -26.69 28.48
C LEU A 171 -6.57 -27.70 29.12
#